data_AF-A0A177AU23-F1
#
_entry.id   AF-A0A177AU23-F1
#
_cell.length_a   1.000
_cell.length_b   1.000
_cell.length_c   1.000
_cell.angle_alpha   90.00
_cell.angle_beta   90.00
_cell.angle_gamma   90.00
#
_symmetry.space_group_name_H-M   'P 1'
#
loop_
_entity.id
_entity.type
_entity.pdbx_description
1 polymer ?
#
loop_
_entity_poly.entity_id
_entity_poly.type
_entity_poly.pdbx_seq_one_letter_code
_entity_poly.pdbx_strand_id
1 'polypeptide(L)'
;MLHDILDMALDIPHISQLLARFVARAVIDGIIEKDYVESIQSKESAYLVKFKDYYEKLMIASKTTHNLKHCIWGITGSFMKNSELKTELINIAQSFIYRYNTITEIFQFIRDMRVPHYLHIFVFEITRLSIDSNYSKVILNSIYLLHEASRQLIINNTQICIGLQSAYEYYAQDKQISPAILNKLVYLLRNLYYKRIISNQLFNEFLTKGRSRFFSEKR
;
A
#
# COMPACT_ATOMS: atom_id res chain seq x y z
N MET A 1 18.39 26.36 -10.45
CA MET A 1 17.28 25.37 -10.39
C MET A 1 16.24 25.61 -11.47
N LEU A 2 15.42 26.68 -11.42
CA LEU A 2 14.40 26.89 -12.46
C LEU A 2 14.98 27.32 -13.80
N HIS A 3 16.06 28.10 -13.78
CA HIS A 3 16.84 28.42 -14.99
C HIS A 3 17.40 27.15 -15.65
N ASP A 4 17.90 26.22 -14.85
CA ASP A 4 18.57 25.00 -15.32
C ASP A 4 17.60 23.82 -15.49
N ILE A 5 16.29 24.09 -15.53
CA ILE A 5 15.25 23.04 -15.58
C ILE A 5 15.34 22.20 -16.85
N LEU A 6 15.83 22.79 -17.95
CA LEU A 6 16.04 22.10 -19.22
C LEU A 6 17.19 21.09 -19.12
N ASP A 7 18.30 21.50 -18.50
CA ASP A 7 19.45 20.61 -18.28
C ASP A 7 19.09 19.49 -17.31
N MET A 8 18.39 19.80 -16.22
CA MET A 8 17.92 18.80 -15.26
C MET A 8 16.89 17.83 -15.86
N ALA A 9 16.13 18.25 -16.88
CA ALA A 9 15.17 17.40 -17.56
C ALA A 9 15.83 16.26 -18.36
N LEU A 10 17.12 16.40 -18.69
CA LEU A 10 17.89 15.34 -19.36
C LEU A 10 18.04 14.12 -18.46
N ASP A 11 18.28 14.34 -17.16
CA ASP A 11 18.48 13.27 -16.18
C ASP A 11 17.17 12.88 -15.46
N ILE A 12 16.23 13.83 -15.32
CA ILE A 12 15.03 13.69 -14.49
C ILE A 12 13.78 13.96 -15.35
N PRO A 13 13.14 12.92 -15.92
CA PRO A 13 11.98 13.07 -16.81
C PRO A 13 10.78 13.82 -16.19
N HIS A 14 10.68 13.80 -14.86
CA HIS A 14 9.59 14.39 -14.08
C HIS A 14 10.02 15.65 -13.30
N ILE A 15 11.08 16.34 -13.73
CA ILE A 15 11.68 17.46 -12.99
C ILE A 15 10.70 18.57 -12.66
N SER A 16 9.79 18.93 -13.58
CA SER A 16 8.79 19.97 -13.35
C SER A 16 7.89 19.67 -12.15
N GLN A 17 7.49 18.41 -11.97
CA GLN A 17 6.66 17.98 -10.86
C GLN A 17 7.45 17.96 -9.55
N LEU A 18 8.70 17.50 -9.61
CA LEU A 18 9.59 17.44 -8.45
C LEU A 18 9.90 18.85 -7.91
N LEU A 19 10.26 19.77 -8.81
CA LEU A 19 10.50 21.17 -8.46
C LEU A 19 9.23 21.84 -7.95
N ALA A 20 8.07 21.58 -8.55
CA ALA A 20 6.80 22.14 -8.08
C ALA A 20 6.51 21.76 -6.63
N ARG A 21 6.75 20.50 -6.26
CA ARG A 21 6.62 20.03 -4.87
C ARG A 21 7.63 20.72 -3.94
N PHE A 22 8.89 20.81 -4.36
CA PHE A 22 9.94 21.44 -3.57
C PHE A 22 9.64 22.92 -3.30
N VAL A 23 9.27 23.68 -4.34
CA VAL A 23 8.92 25.09 -4.23
C VAL A 23 7.62 25.29 -3.44
N ALA A 24 6.59 24.47 -3.67
CA ALA A 24 5.37 24.51 -2.86
C ALA A 24 5.66 24.31 -1.38
N ARG A 25 6.54 23.36 -1.03
CA ARG A 25 6.96 23.17 0.37
C ARG A 25 7.66 24.39 0.93
N ALA A 26 8.61 24.94 0.19
CA ALA A 26 9.38 26.11 0.61
C ALA A 26 8.48 27.34 0.82
N VAL A 27 7.46 27.52 -0.01
CA VAL A 27 6.46 28.59 0.16
C VAL A 27 5.61 28.36 1.40
N ILE A 28 5.11 27.14 1.61
CA ILE A 28 4.31 26.79 2.80
C ILE A 28 5.11 26.93 4.09
N ASP A 29 6.41 26.65 4.05
CA ASP A 29 7.33 26.82 5.19
C ASP A 29 7.81 28.27 5.39
N GLY A 30 7.38 29.20 4.53
CA GLY A 30 7.78 30.62 4.62
C GLY A 30 9.25 30.87 4.24
N ILE A 31 9.90 29.92 3.57
CA ILE A 31 11.28 30.04 3.08
C ILE A 31 11.31 30.87 1.78
N ILE A 32 10.28 30.73 0.95
CA ILE A 32 10.14 31.46 -0.33
C ILE A 32 8.82 32.23 -0.32
N GLU A 33 8.83 33.48 -0.75
CA GLU A 33 7.61 34.28 -0.91
C GLU A 33 6.78 33.79 -2.10
N LYS A 34 5.45 33.73 -1.92
CA LYS A 34 4.54 33.28 -2.98
C LYS A 34 4.63 34.15 -4.23
N ASP A 35 4.72 35.47 -4.04
CA ASP A 35 4.76 36.47 -5.12
C ASP A 35 5.99 36.31 -6.00
N TYR A 36 7.12 35.89 -5.40
CA TYR A 36 8.32 35.54 -6.15
C TYR A 36 8.04 34.42 -7.15
N VAL A 37 7.32 33.37 -6.73
CA VAL A 37 7.01 32.23 -7.61
C VAL A 37 6.01 32.63 -8.72
N GLU A 38 5.05 33.50 -8.40
CA GLU A 38 4.09 34.00 -9.37
C GLU A 38 4.75 34.88 -10.44
N SER A 39 5.80 35.62 -10.08
CA SER A 39 6.55 36.51 -10.98
C SER A 39 7.37 35.79 -12.09
N ILE A 40 7.63 34.48 -11.93
CA ILE A 40 8.42 33.71 -12.89
C ILE A 40 7.74 33.65 -14.27
N GLN A 41 8.44 33.98 -15.35
CA GLN A 41 7.86 33.89 -16.69
C GLN A 41 7.77 32.43 -17.14
N SER A 42 6.56 31.86 -17.20
CA SER A 42 6.38 30.46 -17.56
C SER A 42 6.46 30.18 -19.06
N LYS A 43 6.32 31.20 -19.91
CA LYS A 43 6.32 31.05 -21.38
C LYS A 43 7.69 30.71 -21.97
N GLU A 44 8.75 30.81 -21.17
CA GLU A 44 10.13 30.57 -21.61
C GLU A 44 10.42 29.10 -21.89
N SER A 45 9.71 28.17 -21.24
CA SER A 45 9.85 26.74 -21.55
C SER A 45 8.61 25.92 -21.21
N ALA A 46 8.36 24.85 -21.98
CA ALA A 46 7.27 23.91 -21.70
C ALA A 46 7.38 23.26 -20.30
N TYR A 47 8.61 23.09 -19.79
CA TYR A 47 8.86 22.56 -18.45
C TYR A 47 8.50 23.56 -17.35
N LEU A 48 8.69 24.87 -17.58
CA LEU A 48 8.27 25.93 -16.67
C LEU A 48 6.75 26.10 -16.66
N VAL A 49 6.08 25.99 -17.81
CA VAL A 49 4.61 25.93 -17.89
C VAL A 49 4.08 24.77 -17.05
N LYS A 50 4.62 23.56 -17.26
CA LYS A 50 4.24 22.37 -16.48
C LYS A 50 4.51 22.57 -14.99
N PHE A 51 5.68 23.11 -14.62
CA PHE A 51 6.02 23.39 -13.23
C PHE A 51 4.97 24.31 -12.58
N LYS A 52 4.58 25.41 -13.22
CA LYS A 52 3.57 26.33 -12.68
C LYS A 52 2.22 25.66 -12.50
N ASP A 53 1.74 24.92 -13.49
CA ASP A 53 0.47 24.19 -13.42
C ASP A 53 0.45 23.18 -12.25
N TYR A 54 1.55 22.43 -12.05
CA TYR A 54 1.67 21.52 -10.91
C TYR A 54 1.74 22.26 -9.57
N TYR A 55 2.49 23.35 -9.50
CA TYR A 55 2.63 24.17 -8.30
C TYR A 55 1.27 24.74 -7.87
N GLU A 56 0.51 25.33 -8.79
CA GLU A 56 -0.82 25.88 -8.51
C GLU A 56 -1.78 24.82 -7.96
N LYS A 57 -1.81 23.64 -8.59
CA LYS A 57 -2.62 22.50 -8.12
C LYS A 57 -2.24 22.07 -6.70
N LEU A 58 -0.95 22.01 -6.40
CA LEU A 58 -0.45 21.67 -5.07
C LEU A 58 -0.83 22.73 -4.03
N MET A 59 -0.72 24.02 -4.37
CA MET A 59 -1.09 25.13 -3.49
C MET A 59 -2.60 25.22 -3.23
N ILE A 60 -3.44 24.74 -4.16
CA ILE A 60 -4.88 24.59 -3.93
C ILE A 60 -5.13 23.42 -2.99
N ALA A 61 -4.57 22.24 -3.30
CA ALA A 61 -4.75 21.03 -2.51
C ALA A 61 -4.25 21.21 -1.06
N SER A 62 -3.14 21.92 -0.87
CA SER A 62 -2.55 22.20 0.44
C SER A 62 -3.49 22.98 1.36
N LYS A 63 -4.35 23.85 0.83
CA LYS A 63 -5.34 24.61 1.62
C LYS A 63 -6.46 23.74 2.17
N THR A 64 -6.79 22.64 1.49
CA THR A 64 -7.90 21.75 1.85
C THR A 64 -7.44 20.58 2.74
N THR A 65 -6.16 20.22 2.69
CA THR A 65 -5.64 19.04 3.39
C THR A 65 -5.08 19.35 4.78
N HIS A 66 -5.47 18.56 5.78
CA HIS A 66 -4.86 18.61 7.12
C HIS A 66 -3.41 18.08 7.16
N ASN A 67 -2.99 17.27 6.16
CA ASN A 67 -1.65 16.67 6.09
C ASN A 67 -0.85 17.20 4.88
N LEU A 68 -0.36 18.43 5.00
CA LEU A 68 0.44 19.12 3.99
C LEU A 68 1.63 18.30 3.47
N LYS A 69 2.30 17.55 4.35
CA LYS A 69 3.44 16.69 3.98
C LYS A 69 3.06 15.60 2.98
N HIS A 70 1.92 14.94 3.20
CA HIS A 70 1.40 13.89 2.30
C HIS A 70 0.92 14.49 0.98
N CYS A 71 0.35 15.70 1.01
CA CYS A 71 -0.07 16.40 -0.20
C CYS A 71 1.12 16.75 -1.11
N ILE A 72 2.24 17.18 -0.52
CA ILE A 72 3.39 17.66 -1.28
C ILE A 72 4.26 16.49 -1.75
N TRP A 73 4.67 15.60 -0.84
CA TRP A 73 5.65 14.54 -1.16
C TRP A 73 5.00 13.20 -1.51
N GLY A 74 3.68 13.09 -1.36
CA GLY A 74 2.99 11.81 -1.38
C GLY A 74 3.17 11.04 -0.08
N ILE A 75 2.57 9.85 -0.05
CA ILE A 75 2.65 8.91 1.07
C ILE A 75 3.95 8.12 0.90
N THR A 76 5.00 8.50 1.62
CA THR A 76 6.27 7.76 1.66
C THR A 76 6.50 7.24 3.07
N GLY A 77 6.63 5.93 3.19
CA GLY A 77 6.62 5.27 4.49
C GLY A 77 7.83 5.56 5.36
N SER A 78 8.96 6.02 4.79
CA SER A 78 10.17 6.34 5.54
C SER A 78 10.03 7.52 6.50
N PHE A 79 9.06 8.41 6.29
CA PHE A 79 8.85 9.59 7.14
C PHE A 79 7.65 9.46 8.09
N MET A 80 6.99 8.30 8.08
CA MET A 80 5.80 8.03 8.87
C MET A 80 6.15 7.34 10.19
N LYS A 81 5.36 7.62 11.23
CA LYS A 81 5.43 6.81 12.46
C LYS A 81 4.93 5.40 12.17
N ASN A 82 5.43 4.41 12.89
CA ASN A 82 5.01 3.02 12.74
C ASN A 82 3.48 2.84 12.87
N SER A 83 2.81 3.65 13.70
CA SER A 83 1.35 3.63 13.84
C SER A 83 0.64 4.14 12.58
N GLU A 84 1.13 5.23 11.98
CA GLU A 84 0.55 5.84 10.77
C GLU A 84 0.73 4.90 9.56
N LEU A 85 1.92 4.30 9.42
CA LEU A 85 2.20 3.28 8.42
C LEU A 85 1.21 2.11 8.46
N LYS A 86 0.96 1.59 9.66
CA LYS A 86 0.01 0.50 9.87
C LYS A 86 -1.39 0.90 9.43
N THR A 87 -1.85 2.07 9.85
CA THR A 87 -3.16 2.60 9.48
C THR A 87 -3.29 2.75 7.97
N GLU A 88 -2.28 3.30 7.29
CA GLU A 88 -2.30 3.42 5.82
C GLU A 88 -2.34 2.06 5.14
N LEU A 89 -1.52 1.08 5.56
CA LEU A 89 -1.55 -0.27 4.99
C LEU A 89 -2.91 -0.96 5.16
N ILE A 90 -3.56 -0.74 6.31
CA ILE A 90 -4.92 -1.22 6.58
C ILE A 90 -5.93 -0.52 5.67
N ASN A 91 -5.84 0.80 5.51
CA ASN A 91 -6.73 1.59 4.65
C ASN A 91 -6.66 1.12 3.18
N ILE A 92 -5.47 0.81 2.66
CA ILE A 92 -5.31 0.26 1.31
C ILE A 92 -6.00 -1.10 1.20
N ALA A 93 -5.79 -1.99 2.17
CA ALA A 93 -6.41 -3.32 2.17
C ALA A 93 -7.95 -3.20 2.17
N GLN A 94 -8.49 -2.32 3.01
CA GLN A 94 -9.92 -2.02 3.04
C GLN A 94 -10.42 -1.41 1.72
N SER A 95 -9.64 -0.53 1.09
CA SER A 95 -10.01 0.06 -0.20
C SER A 95 -10.13 -0.99 -1.31
N PHE A 96 -9.25 -1.98 -1.34
CA PHE A 96 -9.34 -3.09 -2.30
C PHE A 96 -10.62 -3.91 -2.08
N ILE A 97 -10.94 -4.23 -0.82
CA ILE A 97 -12.07 -5.10 -0.49
C ILE A 97 -13.41 -4.40 -0.66
N TYR A 98 -13.54 -3.16 -0.17
CA TYR A 98 -14.82 -2.45 -0.07
C TYR A 98 -15.05 -1.41 -1.16
N ARG A 99 -14.00 -0.76 -1.65
CA ARG A 99 -14.08 0.28 -2.68
C ARG A 99 -13.82 -0.24 -4.09
N TYR A 100 -13.47 -1.54 -4.22
CA TYR A 100 -13.20 -2.23 -5.48
C TYR A 100 -12.10 -1.58 -6.32
N ASN A 101 -11.06 -1.04 -5.66
CA ASN A 101 -9.89 -0.50 -6.36
C ASN A 101 -9.23 -1.56 -7.24
N THR A 102 -8.69 -1.13 -8.38
CA THR A 102 -8.00 -2.03 -9.32
C THR A 102 -6.68 -2.53 -8.74
N ILE A 103 -6.27 -3.75 -9.11
CA ILE A 103 -5.00 -4.33 -8.66
C ILE A 103 -3.81 -3.43 -9.02
N THR A 104 -3.88 -2.77 -10.18
CA THR A 104 -2.89 -1.81 -10.65
C THR A 104 -2.74 -0.61 -9.71
N GLU A 105 -3.85 -0.04 -9.24
CA GLU A 105 -3.81 1.05 -8.25
C GLU A 105 -3.21 0.61 -6.93
N ILE A 106 -3.59 -0.58 -6.44
CA ILE A 106 -3.05 -1.13 -5.20
C ILE A 106 -1.54 -1.35 -5.31
N PHE A 107 -1.06 -1.90 -6.43
CA PHE A 107 0.37 -2.13 -6.64
C PHE A 107 1.15 -0.82 -6.76
N GLN A 108 0.57 0.17 -7.42
CA GLN A 108 1.17 1.50 -7.48
C GLN A 108 1.31 2.09 -6.08
N PHE A 109 0.25 2.03 -5.27
CA PHE A 109 0.29 2.52 -3.89
C PHE A 109 1.36 1.80 -3.05
N ILE A 110 1.42 0.46 -3.13
CA ILE A 110 2.41 -0.33 -2.39
C ILE A 110 3.84 0.06 -2.80
N ARG A 111 4.09 0.33 -4.08
CA ARG A 111 5.39 0.81 -4.57
C ARG A 111 5.71 2.20 -4.03
N ASP A 112 4.74 3.11 -4.06
CA ASP A 112 4.92 4.49 -3.63
C ASP A 112 5.24 4.59 -2.13
N MET A 113 4.66 3.69 -1.32
CA MET A 113 4.91 3.55 0.12
C MET A 113 6.37 3.25 0.48
N ARG A 114 7.14 2.57 -0.38
CA ARG A 114 8.57 2.25 -0.17
C ARG A 114 8.90 1.58 1.18
N VAL A 115 7.98 0.78 1.73
CA VAL A 115 8.17 0.04 2.99
C VAL A 115 7.96 -1.47 2.83
N PRO A 116 8.85 -2.16 2.08
CA PRO A 116 8.66 -3.57 1.74
C PRO A 116 8.59 -4.50 2.95
N HIS A 117 9.25 -4.15 4.06
CA HIS A 117 9.29 -4.95 5.29
C HIS A 117 8.00 -4.91 6.12
N TYR A 118 7.10 -3.98 5.84
CA TYR A 118 5.81 -3.83 6.54
C TYR A 118 4.65 -4.45 5.76
N LEU A 119 4.89 -5.02 4.57
CA LEU A 119 3.83 -5.53 3.69
C LEU A 119 3.10 -6.76 4.25
N HIS A 120 3.70 -7.47 5.22
CA HIS A 120 3.00 -8.52 5.97
C HIS A 120 1.73 -8.00 6.67
N ILE A 121 1.67 -6.72 7.04
CA ILE A 121 0.50 -6.08 7.67
C ILE A 121 -0.65 -5.94 6.67
N PHE A 122 -0.33 -5.55 5.43
CA PHE A 122 -1.30 -5.52 4.33
C PHE A 122 -1.82 -6.94 4.03
N VAL A 123 -0.93 -7.94 3.96
CA VAL A 123 -1.32 -9.34 3.71
C VAL A 123 -2.20 -9.88 4.83
N PHE A 124 -1.86 -9.61 6.09
CA PHE A 124 -2.67 -9.96 7.25
C PHE A 124 -4.09 -9.40 7.10
N GLU A 125 -4.20 -8.10 6.82
CA GLU A 125 -5.49 -7.42 6.76
C GLU A 125 -6.34 -7.91 5.56
N ILE A 126 -5.75 -8.07 4.38
CA ILE A 126 -6.43 -8.67 3.22
C ILE A 126 -6.96 -10.06 3.55
N THR A 127 -6.14 -10.89 4.19
CA THR A 127 -6.52 -12.25 4.55
C THR A 127 -7.70 -12.25 5.53
N ARG A 128 -7.60 -11.45 6.60
CA ARG A 128 -8.66 -11.28 7.61
C ARG A 128 -9.98 -10.82 6.98
N LEU A 129 -9.95 -9.70 6.27
CA LEU A 129 -11.13 -9.13 5.61
C LEU A 129 -11.75 -10.09 4.61
N SER A 130 -10.94 -10.87 3.88
CA SER A 130 -11.44 -11.85 2.93
C SER A 130 -12.19 -13.00 3.59
N ILE A 131 -11.69 -13.50 4.73
CA ILE A 131 -12.28 -14.61 5.47
C ILE A 131 -13.56 -14.16 6.18
N ASP A 132 -13.54 -12.98 6.77
CA ASP A 132 -14.69 -12.38 7.47
C ASP A 132 -15.81 -11.99 6.50
N SER A 133 -15.49 -11.78 5.22
CA SER A 133 -16.49 -11.45 4.20
C SER A 133 -17.46 -12.60 3.95
N ASN A 134 -18.75 -12.26 3.85
CA ASN A 134 -19.80 -13.20 3.45
C ASN A 134 -19.79 -13.51 1.94
N TYR A 135 -19.06 -12.73 1.14
CA TYR A 135 -19.04 -12.86 -0.31
C TYR A 135 -17.86 -13.72 -0.76
N SER A 136 -18.14 -14.90 -1.33
CA SER A 136 -17.12 -15.83 -1.84
C SER A 136 -16.17 -15.20 -2.87
N LYS A 137 -16.66 -14.24 -3.66
CA LYS A 137 -15.86 -13.48 -4.63
C LYS A 137 -14.72 -12.70 -4.00
N VAL A 138 -14.87 -12.24 -2.75
CA VAL A 138 -13.82 -11.47 -2.06
C VAL A 138 -12.59 -12.32 -1.77
N ILE A 139 -12.79 -13.57 -1.35
CA ILE A 139 -11.69 -14.54 -1.15
C ILE A 139 -10.98 -14.82 -2.48
N LEU A 140 -11.73 -15.05 -3.56
CA LEU A 140 -11.14 -15.28 -4.88
C LEU A 140 -10.33 -14.08 -5.38
N ASN A 141 -10.85 -12.87 -5.23
CA ASN A 141 -10.16 -11.64 -5.59
C ASN A 141 -8.89 -11.44 -4.76
N SER A 142 -8.94 -11.76 -3.46
CA SER A 142 -7.80 -11.66 -2.56
C SER A 142 -6.69 -12.66 -2.91
N ILE A 143 -7.07 -13.90 -3.25
CA ILE A 143 -6.14 -14.90 -3.77
C ILE A 143 -5.49 -14.42 -5.08
N TYR A 144 -6.28 -13.85 -5.98
CA TYR A 144 -5.77 -13.31 -7.25
C TYR A 144 -4.81 -12.13 -7.02
N LEU A 145 -5.15 -11.20 -6.13
CA LEU A 145 -4.29 -10.09 -5.73
C LEU A 145 -2.95 -10.58 -5.18
N LEU A 146 -2.97 -11.49 -4.19
CA LEU A 146 -1.74 -12.02 -3.58
C LEU A 146 -0.87 -12.79 -4.58
N HIS A 147 -1.51 -13.51 -5.51
CA HIS A 147 -0.82 -14.18 -6.60
C HIS A 147 -0.12 -13.19 -7.54
N GLU A 148 -0.83 -12.17 -8.01
CA GLU A 148 -0.24 -11.15 -8.87
C GLU A 148 0.85 -10.35 -8.14
N ALA A 149 0.67 -10.10 -6.85
CA ALA A 149 1.65 -9.39 -6.04
C ALA A 149 2.95 -10.19 -5.89
N SER A 150 2.86 -11.51 -5.69
CA SER A 150 4.00 -12.42 -5.66
C SER A 150 4.64 -12.55 -7.04
N ARG A 151 3.84 -12.76 -8.10
CA ARG A 151 4.30 -12.93 -9.49
C ARG A 151 5.07 -11.71 -10.00
N GLN A 152 4.61 -10.51 -9.67
CA GLN A 152 5.23 -9.25 -10.06
C GLN A 152 6.28 -8.75 -9.05
N LEU A 153 6.61 -9.56 -8.03
CA LEU A 153 7.57 -9.23 -6.96
C LEU A 153 7.25 -7.91 -6.22
N ILE A 154 5.97 -7.53 -6.18
CA ILE A 154 5.48 -6.39 -5.40
C ILE A 154 5.60 -6.69 -3.91
N ILE A 155 5.26 -7.92 -3.52
CA ILE A 155 5.36 -8.42 -2.15
C ILE A 155 6.22 -9.69 -2.18
N ASN A 156 7.32 -9.68 -1.42
CA ASN A 156 8.16 -10.86 -1.29
C ASN A 156 7.40 -11.99 -0.59
N ASN A 157 7.64 -13.24 -1.00
CA ASN A 157 7.01 -14.44 -0.43
C ASN A 157 7.19 -14.51 1.09
N THR A 158 8.33 -14.07 1.63
CA THR A 158 8.53 -13.98 3.09
C THR A 158 7.49 -13.10 3.77
N GLN A 159 7.18 -11.93 3.21
CA GLN A 159 6.18 -11.01 3.77
C GLN A 159 4.76 -11.59 3.63
N ILE A 160 4.48 -12.29 2.53
CA ILE A 160 3.21 -13.01 2.38
C ILE A 160 3.06 -14.08 3.45
N CYS A 161 4.11 -14.88 3.67
CA CYS A 161 4.10 -15.95 4.67
C CYS A 161 3.89 -15.41 6.09
N ILE A 162 4.61 -14.34 6.47
CA ILE A 162 4.45 -13.69 7.78
C ILE A 162 3.01 -13.19 7.95
N GLY A 163 2.46 -12.49 6.96
CA GLY A 163 1.09 -11.96 7.06
C GLY A 163 0.02 -13.05 7.17
N LEU A 164 0.16 -14.13 6.41
CA LEU A 164 -0.71 -15.30 6.49
C LEU A 164 -0.59 -16.00 7.85
N GLN A 165 0.62 -16.12 8.38
CA GLN A 165 0.86 -16.70 9.70
C GLN A 165 0.20 -15.88 10.79
N SER A 166 0.37 -14.56 10.77
CA SER A 166 -0.29 -13.67 11.72
C SER A 166 -1.82 -13.76 11.63
N ALA A 167 -2.38 -13.92 10.42
CA ALA A 167 -3.83 -14.05 10.25
C ALA A 167 -4.33 -15.38 10.82
N TYR A 168 -3.59 -16.45 10.58
CA TYR A 168 -3.88 -17.76 11.17
C TYR A 168 -3.82 -17.73 12.71
N GLU A 169 -2.77 -17.12 13.28
CA GLU A 169 -2.62 -16.98 14.73
C GLU A 169 -3.73 -16.13 15.35
N TYR A 170 -4.16 -15.06 14.67
CA TYR A 170 -5.28 -14.22 15.08
C TYR A 170 -6.57 -15.05 15.22
N TYR A 171 -6.93 -15.86 14.22
CA TYR A 171 -8.09 -16.74 14.35
C TYR A 171 -7.86 -17.84 15.38
N ALA A 172 -6.67 -18.44 15.44
CA ALA A 172 -6.38 -19.53 16.38
C ALA A 172 -6.46 -19.12 17.87
N GLN A 173 -6.36 -17.83 18.19
CA GLN A 173 -6.57 -17.30 19.54
C GLN A 173 -8.05 -17.14 19.91
N ASP A 174 -8.94 -17.07 18.91
CA ASP A 174 -10.37 -17.02 19.13
C ASP A 174 -10.86 -18.40 19.59
N LYS A 175 -11.42 -18.48 20.81
CA LYS A 175 -11.91 -19.74 21.39
C LYS A 175 -13.20 -20.23 20.74
N GLN A 176 -13.85 -19.41 19.90
CA GLN A 176 -15.14 -19.70 19.27
C GLN A 176 -15.08 -19.61 17.74
N ILE A 177 -13.99 -20.05 17.11
CA ILE A 177 -13.93 -20.04 15.64
C ILE A 177 -15.05 -20.92 15.05
N SER A 178 -15.89 -20.33 14.22
CA SER A 178 -16.89 -21.09 13.47
C SER A 178 -16.20 -22.04 12.47
N PRO A 179 -16.72 -23.27 12.27
CA PRO A 179 -16.21 -24.18 11.24
C PRO A 179 -16.18 -23.55 9.83
N ALA A 180 -17.05 -22.58 9.56
CA ALA A 180 -17.09 -21.85 8.30
C ALA A 180 -15.82 -21.00 8.07
N ILE A 181 -15.34 -20.30 9.10
CA ILE A 181 -14.10 -19.50 9.05
C ILE A 181 -12.89 -20.40 8.78
N LEU A 182 -12.80 -21.54 9.47
CA LEU A 182 -11.72 -22.52 9.25
C LEU A 182 -11.72 -23.06 7.82
N ASN A 183 -12.89 -23.39 7.27
CA ASN A 183 -13.01 -23.88 5.89
C ASN A 183 -12.55 -22.82 4.88
N LYS A 184 -12.93 -21.54 5.08
CA LYS A 184 -12.47 -20.43 4.24
C LYS A 184 -10.96 -20.24 4.32
N LEU A 185 -10.39 -20.31 5.51
CA LEU A 185 -8.95 -20.18 5.73
C LEU A 185 -8.17 -21.31 5.03
N VAL A 186 -8.60 -22.56 5.22
CA VAL A 186 -8.00 -23.73 4.55
C VAL A 186 -8.15 -23.62 3.03
N TYR A 187 -9.30 -23.17 2.54
CA TYR A 187 -9.53 -22.92 1.11
C TYR A 187 -8.54 -21.89 0.56
N LEU A 188 -8.37 -20.75 1.23
CA LEU A 188 -7.41 -19.72 0.83
C LEU A 188 -5.98 -20.26 0.81
N LEU A 189 -5.53 -20.91 1.89
CA LEU A 189 -4.18 -21.47 1.99
C LEU A 189 -3.91 -22.52 0.90
N ARG A 190 -4.88 -23.39 0.62
CA ARG A 190 -4.75 -24.43 -0.42
C ARG A 190 -4.60 -23.82 -1.81
N ASN A 191 -5.36 -22.76 -2.11
CA ASN A 191 -5.23 -22.05 -3.39
C ASN A 191 -3.88 -21.36 -3.53
N LEU A 192 -3.38 -20.71 -2.46
CA LEU A 192 -2.06 -20.08 -2.47
C LEU A 192 -0.92 -21.11 -2.57
N TYR A 193 -1.08 -22.28 -1.95
CA TYR A 193 -0.16 -23.41 -2.08
C TYR A 193 -0.10 -23.93 -3.54
N TYR A 194 -1.25 -24.17 -4.18
CA TYR A 194 -1.27 -24.61 -5.59
C TYR A 194 -0.67 -23.58 -6.55
N LYS A 195 -0.78 -22.29 -6.21
CA LYS A 195 -0.14 -21.18 -6.93
C LYS A 195 1.35 -21.01 -6.61
N ARG A 196 1.95 -21.90 -5.81
CA ARG A 196 3.36 -21.92 -5.40
C ARG A 196 3.83 -20.66 -4.67
N ILE A 197 2.92 -19.96 -4.00
CA ILE A 197 3.24 -18.76 -3.21
C ILE A 197 3.77 -19.15 -1.82
N ILE A 198 3.23 -20.24 -1.25
CA ILE A 198 3.56 -20.75 0.08
C ILE A 198 4.31 -22.08 -0.07
N SER A 199 5.31 -22.31 0.78
CA SER A 199 6.06 -23.57 0.80
C SER A 199 5.25 -24.73 1.39
N ASN A 200 5.64 -25.96 1.03
CA ASN A 200 5.09 -27.20 1.59
C ASN A 200 5.15 -27.24 3.12
N GLN A 201 6.25 -26.77 3.69
CA GLN A 201 6.46 -26.76 5.13
C GLN A 201 5.42 -25.89 5.84
N LEU A 202 5.24 -24.65 5.37
CA LEU A 202 4.25 -23.72 5.92
C LEU A 202 2.82 -24.25 5.77
N PHE A 203 2.48 -24.80 4.60
CA PHE A 203 1.17 -25.40 4.37
C PHE A 203 0.86 -26.54 5.35
N ASN A 204 1.84 -27.43 5.59
CA ASN A 204 1.69 -28.52 6.54
C ASN A 204 1.61 -28.04 7.99
N GLU A 205 2.38 -27.02 8.37
CA GLU A 205 2.30 -26.40 9.70
C GLU A 205 0.90 -25.80 9.97
N PHE A 206 0.31 -25.11 8.99
CA PHE A 206 -1.04 -24.57 9.12
C PHE A 206 -2.11 -25.65 9.30
N LEU A 207 -1.99 -26.76 8.56
CA LEU A 207 -2.95 -27.88 8.65
C LEU A 207 -2.82 -28.68 9.95
N THR A 208 -1.60 -28.90 10.43
CA THR A 208 -1.31 -29.71 11.63
C THR A 208 -1.58 -28.96 12.93
N LYS A 209 -1.16 -27.69 13.03
CA LYS A 209 -1.45 -26.83 14.19
C LYS A 209 -2.94 -26.54 14.31
N GLY A 210 -3.66 -26.45 13.19
CA GLY A 210 -5.11 -26.23 13.19
C GLY A 210 -5.83 -27.45 13.73
N ARG A 211 -5.61 -28.61 13.10
CA ARG A 211 -6.28 -29.84 13.49
C ARG A 211 -5.95 -30.30 14.91
N SER A 212 -4.71 -30.16 15.40
CA SER A 212 -4.43 -30.58 16.79
C SER A 212 -5.06 -29.66 17.84
N ARG A 213 -5.01 -28.33 17.69
CA ARG A 213 -5.58 -27.41 18.69
C ARG A 213 -7.12 -27.46 18.75
N PHE A 214 -7.80 -27.64 17.61
CA PHE A 214 -9.27 -27.72 17.59
C PHE A 214 -9.85 -29.06 18.05
N PHE A 215 -9.06 -30.14 18.00
CA PHE A 215 -9.51 -31.47 18.44
C PHE A 215 -9.04 -31.84 19.86
N SER A 216 -8.02 -31.18 20.39
CA SER A 216 -7.50 -31.48 21.74
C SER A 216 -8.38 -30.97 22.89
N GLU A 217 -9.33 -30.06 22.61
CA GLU A 217 -10.18 -29.43 23.65
C GLU A 217 -11.65 -29.88 23.63
N LYS A 218 -11.98 -30.94 22.86
CA LYS A 218 -13.30 -31.61 22.90
C LYS A 218 -13.32 -32.87 23.77
N ARG A 219 -12.54 -32.90 24.85
CA ARG A 219 -12.64 -33.92 25.90
C ARG A 219 -12.83 -33.27 27.25
#